data_AF-A0A2V9L3I7-F1
#
_entry.id   AF-A0A2V9L3I7-F1
#
_cell.length_a   1.000
_cell.length_b   1.000
_cell.length_c   1.000
_cell.angle_alpha   90.00
_cell.angle_beta   90.00
_cell.angle_gamma   90.00
#
_symmetry.space_group_name_H-M   'P 1'
#
loop_
_entity.id
_entity.type
_entity.pdbx_description
1 polymer ?
#
loop_
_entity_poly.entity_id
_entity_poly.type
_entity_poly.pdbx_seq_one_letter_code
_entity_poly.pdbx_strand_id
1 'polypeptide(L)'
;KEASIPDGQAHRFRDTFAVSLLQAGVPMERVSVLLGHSSIKVTEKHYSPWVRARQEQLEADVRRSWEGHEQRVPFRAGLLGGRV
;
A
#
# COMPACT_ATOMS: atom_id res chain seq x y z
N LYS A 1 -16.91 29.86 -12.19
CA LYS A 1 -16.86 28.63 -13.03
C LYS A 1 -15.67 28.74 -13.98
N GLU A 2 -14.43 28.59 -13.48
CA GLU A 2 -13.21 28.74 -14.31
C GLU A 2 -12.64 27.40 -14.79
N ALA A 3 -12.87 26.30 -14.06
CA ALA A 3 -12.32 24.99 -14.42
C ALA A 3 -13.13 24.21 -15.47
N SER A 4 -14.27 24.73 -15.93
CA SER A 4 -15.18 24.09 -16.92
C SER A 4 -15.44 22.59 -16.72
N ILE A 5 -15.50 22.11 -15.47
CA ILE A 5 -15.80 20.70 -15.17
C ILE A 5 -17.32 20.51 -15.16
N PRO A 6 -17.91 19.77 -16.11
CA PRO A 6 -19.31 19.41 -16.05
C PRO A 6 -19.55 18.52 -14.82
N ASP A 7 -20.58 18.83 -14.04
CA ASP A 7 -21.02 18.06 -12.86
C ASP A 7 -19.94 17.86 -11.78
N GLY A 8 -19.21 18.93 -11.46
CA GLY A 8 -18.27 19.00 -10.34
C GLY A 8 -18.95 18.78 -8.99
N GLN A 9 -19.11 17.52 -8.59
CA GLN A 9 -19.68 17.13 -7.32
C GLN A 9 -18.58 16.96 -6.26
N ALA A 10 -18.76 17.57 -5.09
CA ALA A 10 -17.81 17.49 -3.98
C ALA A 10 -17.40 16.05 -3.62
N HIS A 11 -18.29 15.08 -3.84
CA HIS A 11 -18.04 13.66 -3.63
C HIS A 11 -16.89 13.11 -4.48
N ARG A 12 -16.70 13.60 -5.71
CA ARG A 12 -15.63 13.12 -6.60
C ARG A 12 -14.24 13.49 -6.12
N PHE A 13 -14.09 14.62 -5.43
CA PHE A 13 -12.82 14.99 -4.81
C PHE A 13 -12.48 14.05 -3.65
N ARG A 14 -13.49 13.67 -2.86
CA ARG A 14 -13.34 12.69 -1.79
C ARG A 14 -12.93 11.32 -2.34
N ASP A 15 -13.55 10.88 -3.43
CA ASP A 15 -13.18 9.62 -4.11
C ASP A 15 -11.75 9.66 -4.65
N THR A 16 -11.39 10.75 -5.31
CA THR A 16 -10.04 10.94 -5.86
C THR A 16 -8.98 10.91 -4.76
N PHE A 17 -9.26 11.57 -3.63
CA PHE A 17 -8.39 11.54 -2.46
C PHE A 17 -8.21 10.12 -1.92
N ALA A 18 -9.30 9.37 -1.71
CA ALA A 18 -9.25 7.99 -1.24
C ALA A 18 -8.44 7.08 -2.18
N VAL A 19 -8.71 7.16 -3.48
CA VAL A 19 -8.02 6.34 -4.50
C VAL A 19 -6.54 6.68 -4.58
N SER A 20 -6.17 7.96 -4.53
CA SER A 20 -4.76 8.37 -4.56
C SER A 20 -3.95 7.82 -3.38
N LEU A 21 -4.54 7.79 -2.17
CA LEU A 21 -3.87 7.25 -0.98
C LEU A 21 -3.71 5.73 -1.05
N LEU A 22 -4.73 5.02 -1.52
CA LEU A 22 -4.65 3.58 -1.73
C LEU A 22 -3.61 3.24 -2.79
N GLN A 23 -3.54 4.01 -3.88
CA GLN A 23 -2.50 3.85 -4.90
C GLN A 23 -1.09 4.20 -4.38
N ALA A 24 -0.96 5.07 -3.38
CA ALA A 24 0.30 5.32 -2.71
C ALA A 24 0.69 4.23 -1.69
N GLY A 25 -0.11 3.17 -1.55
CA GLY A 25 0.14 2.07 -0.61
C GLY A 25 -0.28 2.37 0.84
N VAL A 26 -1.08 3.42 1.07
CA VAL A 26 -1.61 3.71 2.41
C VAL A 26 -2.64 2.64 2.78
N PRO A 27 -2.53 2.01 3.97
CA PRO A 27 -3.47 0.96 4.38
C PRO A 27 -4.89 1.49 4.53
N MET A 28 -5.87 0.64 4.19
CA MET A 28 -7.31 0.96 4.16
C MET A 28 -7.81 1.57 5.48
N GLU A 29 -7.33 1.07 6.62
CA GLU A 29 -7.68 1.57 7.94
C GLU A 29 -7.33 3.06 8.11
N ARG A 30 -6.14 3.48 7.69
CA ARG A 30 -5.71 4.88 7.76
C ARG A 30 -6.53 5.75 6.81
N VAL A 31 -6.80 5.26 5.60
CA VAL A 31 -7.67 5.97 4.64
C VAL A 31 -9.07 6.15 5.22
N SER A 32 -9.62 5.14 5.90
CA SER A 32 -10.92 5.21 6.57
C SER A 32 -10.98 6.30 7.64
N VAL A 33 -9.93 6.44 8.45
CA VAL A 33 -9.84 7.50 9.48
C VAL A 33 -9.72 8.88 8.83
N LEU A 34 -8.91 9.02 7.78
CA LEU A 34 -8.74 10.30 7.07
C LEU A 34 -10.02 10.78 6.39
N LEU A 35 -10.85 9.85 5.91
CA LEU A 35 -12.17 10.15 5.37
C LEU A 35 -13.20 10.45 6.47
N GLY A 36 -12.92 10.12 7.73
CA GLY A 36 -13.86 10.26 8.84
C GLY A 36 -15.02 9.26 8.77
N HIS A 37 -14.79 8.06 8.21
CA HIS A 37 -15.78 7.00 8.25
C HIS A 37 -15.85 6.37 9.64
N SER A 38 -17.06 6.13 10.13
CA SER A 38 -17.31 5.46 11.42
C SER A 38 -16.90 4.00 11.44
N SER A 39 -16.75 3.37 10.27
CA SER A 39 -16.34 1.98 10.13
C SER A 39 -15.53 1.77 8.86
N ILE A 40 -14.47 0.96 8.95
CA ILE A 40 -13.69 0.51 7.80
C ILE A 40 -14.54 -0.20 6.75
N LYS A 41 -15.63 -0.87 7.18
CA LYS A 41 -16.56 -1.59 6.28
C LYS A 41 -17.17 -0.69 5.22
N VAL A 42 -17.39 0.59 5.54
CA VAL A 42 -17.88 1.58 4.56
C VAL A 42 -16.81 1.82 3.50
N THR A 43 -15.57 2.05 3.93
CA THR A 43 -14.42 2.27 3.05
C THR A 43 -14.14 1.05 2.18
N GLU A 44 -14.22 -0.16 2.75
CA GLU A 44 -14.07 -1.42 2.01
C GLU A 44 -15.13 -1.53 0.92
N LYS A 45 -16.42 -1.39 1.27
CA LYS A 45 -17.52 -1.50 0.31
C LYS A 45 -17.35 -0.60 -0.92
N HIS A 46 -16.80 0.61 -0.75
CA HIS A 46 -16.68 1.59 -1.82
C HIS A 46 -15.32 1.58 -2.54
N TYR A 47 -14.23 1.30 -1.83
CA TYR A 47 -12.87 1.43 -2.35
C TYR A 47 -12.08 0.11 -2.34
N SER A 48 -12.74 -1.04 -2.16
CA SER A 48 -12.13 -2.35 -2.33
C SER A 48 -12.39 -3.09 -3.66
N PRO A 49 -12.74 -2.46 -4.81
CA PRO A 49 -12.86 -3.22 -6.05
C PRO A 49 -11.49 -3.80 -6.45
N TRP A 50 -11.50 -5.01 -7.01
CA TRP A 50 -10.31 -5.59 -7.59
C TRP A 50 -9.97 -4.87 -8.90
N VAL A 51 -8.80 -4.24 -8.93
CA VAL A 51 -8.31 -3.47 -10.08
C VAL A 51 -6.85 -3.84 -10.35
N ARG A 52 -6.42 -3.71 -11.61
CA ARG A 52 -5.05 -4.05 -12.04
C ARG A 52 -3.97 -3.36 -11.21
N ALA A 53 -4.14 -2.06 -10.94
CA ALA A 53 -3.18 -1.30 -10.12
C ALA A 53 -3.00 -1.90 -8.71
N ARG A 54 -4.07 -2.44 -8.10
CA ARG A 54 -3.99 -3.12 -6.80
C ARG A 54 -3.25 -4.46 -6.93
N GLN A 55 -3.50 -5.22 -7.98
CA GLN A 55 -2.77 -6.46 -8.23
C GLN A 55 -1.26 -6.20 -8.35
N GLU A 56 -0.88 -5.21 -9.17
CA GLU A 56 0.53 -4.84 -9.38
C GLU A 56 1.22 -4.42 -8.07
N GLN A 57 0.51 -3.69 -7.19
CA GLN A 57 1.02 -3.34 -5.86
C GLN A 57 1.23 -4.55 -4.96
N LEU A 58 0.26 -5.45 -4.90
CA LEU A 58 0.36 -6.66 -4.09
C LEU A 58 1.50 -7.57 -4.58
N GLU A 59 1.67 -7.70 -5.89
CA GLU A 59 2.80 -8.43 -6.49
C GLU A 59 4.14 -7.79 -6.14
N ALA A 60 4.22 -6.45 -6.15
CA ALA A 60 5.42 -5.73 -5.72
C ALA A 60 5.71 -5.87 -4.22
N ASP A 61 4.68 -5.84 -3.38
CA ASP A 61 4.79 -6.06 -1.93
C ASP A 61 5.31 -7.46 -1.62
N VAL A 62 4.76 -8.48 -2.29
CA VAL A 62 5.24 -9.86 -2.21
C VAL A 62 6.69 -9.92 -2.66
N ARG A 63 7.07 -9.38 -3.82
CA ARG A 63 8.48 -9.41 -4.25
C ARG A 63 9.44 -8.81 -3.20
N ARG A 64 9.08 -7.65 -2.64
CA ARG A 64 9.86 -6.96 -1.61
C ARG A 64 10.05 -7.78 -0.33
N SER A 65 9.04 -8.55 0.10
CA SER A 65 9.16 -9.31 1.35
C SER A 65 10.15 -10.47 1.27
N TRP A 66 10.48 -10.98 0.07
CA TRP A 66 11.50 -12.01 -0.11
C TRP A 66 12.92 -11.42 -0.24
N GLU A 67 13.07 -10.26 -0.87
CA GLU A 67 14.37 -9.56 -1.01
C GLU A 67 14.98 -9.17 0.34
N GLY A 68 14.16 -8.87 1.34
CA GLY A 68 14.60 -8.55 2.70
C GLY A 68 15.16 -9.74 3.50
N HIS A 69 15.03 -10.97 3.00
CA HIS A 69 15.38 -12.19 3.73
C HIS A 69 16.79 -12.73 3.41
N GLU A 70 17.48 -12.16 2.41
CA GLU A 70 18.81 -12.60 1.96
C GLU A 70 19.97 -12.02 2.80
N GLN A 71 19.69 -11.06 3.68
CA GLN A 71 20.71 -10.44 4.53
C GLN A 71 20.51 -10.85 5.99
N ARG A 72 21.10 -12.00 6.39
CA ARG A 72 21.67 -12.27 7.74
C ARG A 72 21.92 -13.75 7.99
N VAL A 73 22.96 -14.30 7.36
CA VAL A 73 23.77 -15.33 8.03
C VAL A 73 25.24 -15.09 7.71
N PRO A 74 25.99 -14.31 8.52
CA PRO A 74 27.41 -14.52 8.57
C PRO A 74 27.63 -15.91 9.20
N PHE A 75 27.69 -16.93 8.36
CA PHE A 75 28.24 -18.22 8.74
C PHE A 75 29.69 -17.94 9.12
N ARG A 76 29.98 -17.84 10.42
CA ARG A 76 31.34 -17.80 10.96
C ARG A 76 31.99 -19.14 10.68
N ALA A 77 32.48 -19.32 9.45
CA ALA A 77 33.40 -20.39 9.11
C ALA A 77 34.76 -20.05 9.74
N GLY A 78 35.29 -20.99 10.52
CA GLY A 78 36.72 -21.06 10.79
C GLY A 78 37.20 -20.49 12.13
N LEU A 79 36.83 -21.13 13.24
CA LEU A 79 37.64 -21.15 14.47
C LEU A 79 38.22 -22.55 14.71
N LEU A 80 38.69 -23.20 13.64
CA LEU A 80 39.47 -24.43 13.72
C LEU A 80 40.61 -24.33 12.71
N GLY A 81 41.85 -24.26 13.19
CA GLY A 81 43.01 -24.70 12.42
C GLY A 81 44.22 -23.77 12.40
N GLY A 82 45.23 -24.11 13.22
CA GLY A 82 46.65 -23.78 12.99
C GLY A 82 47.21 -22.73 13.95
N ARG A 83 48.37 -22.91 14.59
CA ARG A 83 49.51 -23.80 14.33
C ARG A 83 50.37 -23.88 15.60
N VAL A 84 51.03 -25.05 15.75
CA VAL A 84 52.33 -25.38 16.39
C VAL A 84 52.80 -24.63 17.63
#